data_AF-A0A9C9JQ11-F1
#
_entry.id   AF-A0A9C9JQ11-F1
#
_cell.length_a   1.000
_cell.length_b   1.000
_cell.length_c   1.000
_cell.angle_alpha   90.00
_cell.angle_beta   90.00
_cell.angle_gamma   90.00
#
_symmetry.space_group_name_H-M   'P 1'
#
loop_
_entity.id
_entity.type
_entity.pdbx_description
1 polymer ?
#
loop_
_entity_poly.entity_id
_entity_poly.type
_entity_poly.pdbx_seq_one_letter_code
_entity_poly.pdbx_strand_id
1 'polypeptide(L)' 'MKVGFLHSLIRKDEKFLLDEFNKRPDVDLVMIDDRKLTFNLGKEKFDYDVLVERSINHSRALHALILFESNGITCVNT' A
#
# COMPACT_ATOMS: atom_id res chain seq x y z
N MET A 1 -2.90 13.77 -3.77
CA MET A 1 -3.23 12.36 -4.03
C MET A 1 -2.65 11.52 -2.91
N LYS A 2 -3.47 10.71 -2.24
CA LYS A 2 -3.06 9.93 -1.08
C LYS A 2 -2.72 8.50 -1.50
N VAL A 3 -1.45 8.14 -1.40
CA VAL A 3 -0.90 6.87 -1.90
C VAL A 3 -0.59 5.97 -0.71
N GLY A 4 -1.23 4.82 -0.65
CA GLY A 4 -0.84 3.76 0.27
C GLY A 4 0.39 3.02 -0.27
N PHE A 5 1.42 2.85 0.56
CA PHE A 5 2.63 2.10 0.22
C PHE A 5 2.68 0.83 1.07
N LEU A 6 2.21 -0.29 0.51
CA LEU A 6 2.17 -1.57 1.19
C LEU A 6 3.57 -2.19 1.20
N HIS A 7 4.10 -2.47 2.38
CA HIS A 7 5.43 -3.03 2.54
C HIS A 7 5.49 -4.04 3.69
N SER A 8 6.56 -4.84 3.70
CA SER A 8 6.94 -5.64 4.87
C SER A 8 8.26 -5.13 5.45
N LEU A 9 9.37 -5.36 4.75
CA LEU A 9 10.67 -4.75 5.03
C LEU A 9 11.02 -3.76 3.92
N ILE A 10 11.71 -2.68 4.27
CA ILE A 10 12.16 -1.67 3.31
C ILE A 10 13.51 -2.06 2.74
N ARG A 11 13.56 -2.53 1.48
CA ARG A 11 14.80 -2.85 0.77
C ARG A 11 15.31 -1.63 0.00
N LYS A 12 16.40 -1.80 -0.73
CA LYS A 12 17.01 -0.73 -1.52
C LYS A 12 16.05 -0.21 -2.60
N ASP A 13 15.32 -1.11 -3.25
CA ASP A 13 14.32 -0.79 -4.27
C ASP A 13 13.22 0.11 -3.70
N GLU A 14 12.68 -0.23 -2.53
CA GLU A 14 11.67 0.59 -1.86
C GLU A 14 12.22 1.96 -1.46
N LYS A 15 13.48 2.05 -0.99
CA LYS A 15 14.10 3.36 -0.67
C LYS A 15 14.14 4.29 -1.88
N PHE A 16 14.49 3.78 -3.06
CA PHE A 16 14.46 4.59 -4.27
C PHE A 16 13.06 5.09 -4.63
N LEU A 17 12.03 4.26 -4.42
CA LEU A 17 10.64 4.69 -4.60
C LEU A 17 10.24 5.76 -3.58
N LEU A 18 10.61 5.60 -2.30
CA LEU A 18 10.34 6.60 -1.26
C LEU A 18 11.02 7.94 -1.58
N ASP A 19 12.27 7.91 -2.04
CA ASP A 19 13.00 9.11 -2.47
C ASP A 19 12.30 9.81 -3.65
N GLU A 20 11.73 9.05 -4.57
CA GLU A 20 10.95 9.60 -5.68
C GLU A 20 9.60 10.17 -5.22
N PHE A 21 8.88 9.49 -4.33
CA PHE A 21 7.64 10.02 -3.76
C PHE A 21 7.88 11.33 -3.00
N ASN A 22 8.96 11.43 -2.23
CA ASN A 22 9.31 12.64 -1.48
C ASN A 22 9.59 13.87 -2.37
N LYS A 23 9.94 13.68 -3.64
CA LYS A 23 10.14 14.77 -4.62
C LYS A 23 8.82 15.31 -5.19
N ARG A 24 7.68 14.66 -4.92
CA ARG A 24 6.37 14.99 -5.49
C ARG A 24 5.51 15.66 -4.41
N PRO A 25 5.40 17.00 -4.39
CA PRO A 25 4.71 17.73 -3.32
C PRO A 25 3.20 17.46 -3.28
N ASP A 26 2.60 17.03 -4.39
CA ASP A 26 1.16 16.75 -4.50
C ASP A 26 0.77 15.31 -4.08
N VAL A 27 1.74 14.53 -3.57
CA VAL A 27 1.53 13.15 -3.12
C VAL A 27 1.70 13.05 -1.61
N ASP A 28 0.65 12.58 -0.94
CA ASP A 28 0.67 12.21 0.47
C ASP A 28 0.90 10.69 0.57
N LEU A 29 2.11 10.29 0.96
CA LEU A 29 2.51 8.88 1.02
C LEU A 29 2.25 8.30 2.42
N VAL A 30 1.41 7.28 2.49
CA VAL A 30 1.08 6.57 3.74
C VAL A 30 1.69 5.18 3.74
N MET A 31 2.57 4.92 4.71
CA MET A 31 3.23 3.63 4.86
C MET A 31 2.31 2.60 5.53
N ILE A 32 2.16 1.43 4.91
CA ILE A 32 1.29 0.35 5.40
C ILE A 32 2.14 -0.91 5.60
N ASP A 33 2.37 -1.28 6.86
CA ASP A 33 3.10 -2.50 7.22
C ASP A 33 2.16 -3.71 7.17
N ASP A 34 2.34 -4.56 6.15
CA ASP A 34 1.50 -5.73 5.89
C ASP A 34 1.51 -6.75 7.04
N ARG A 35 2.51 -6.73 7.93
CA ARG A 35 2.61 -7.60 9.11
C ARG A 35 1.69 -7.18 10.24
N LYS A 36 1.26 -5.91 10.23
CA LYS A 36 0.41 -5.30 11.26
C LYS A 36 -0.99 -5.02 10.74
N LEU A 37 -1.22 -5.27 9.46
CA LEU A 37 -2.47 -4.99 8.79
C LEU A 37 -3.56 -5.92 9.31
N THR A 38 -4.63 -5.34 9.83
CA THR A 38 -5.84 -6.04 10.25
C THR A 38 -7.02 -5.48 9.46
N PHE A 39 -7.94 -6.36 9.07
CA PHE A 39 -9.13 -5.98 8.31
C PHE A 39 -10.37 -6.40 9.06
N ASN A 40 -11.27 -5.45 9.29
CA ASN A 40 -12.67 -5.74 9.61
C ASN A 40 -13.51 -5.58 8.34
N LEU A 41 -13.96 -6.71 7.81
CA LEU A 41 -14.81 -6.75 6.62
C LEU A 41 -16.04 -5.85 6.82
N GLY A 42 -16.22 -4.90 5.90
CA GLY A 42 -17.36 -3.98 5.87
C GLY A 42 -17.34 -2.84 6.90
N LYS A 43 -16.27 -2.70 7.71
CA LYS A 43 -16.15 -1.61 8.70
C LYS A 43 -15.01 -0.64 8.38
N GLU A 44 -13.93 -1.14 7.81
CA GLU A 44 -12.78 -0.30 7.48
C GLU A 44 -13.12 0.64 6.32
N LYS A 45 -12.73 1.90 6.45
CA LYS A 45 -12.69 2.85 5.34
C LYS A 45 -11.24 3.21 5.10
N PHE A 46 -10.73 2.88 3.93
CA PHE A 46 -9.40 3.26 3.50
C PHE A 46 -9.47 4.58 2.76
N ASP A 47 -8.70 5.54 3.22
CA ASP A 47 -8.63 6.89 2.64
C ASP A 47 -7.36 6.97 1.77
N TYR A 48 -7.29 6.11 0.75
CA TYR A 48 -6.20 6.07 -0.21
C TYR A 48 -6.79 6.12 -1.63
N ASP A 49 -6.21 6.93 -2.51
CA ASP A 49 -6.60 6.98 -3.92
C ASP A 49 -6.05 5.75 -4.67
N VAL A 50 -4.84 5.33 -4.32
CA VAL A 50 -4.13 4.20 -4.92
C VAL A 50 -3.22 3.51 -3.91
N LEU A 51 -3.04 2.20 -4.05
CA LEU A 51 -2.13 1.39 -3.25
C LEU A 51 -1.00 0.83 -4.12
N VAL A 52 0.25 0.99 -3.70
CA VAL A 52 1.42 0.38 -4.34
C VAL A 52 1.93 -0.80 -3.50
N GLU A 53 1.95 -1.98 -4.10
CA GLU A 53 2.37 -3.25 -3.49
C GLU A 53 3.89 -3.46 -3.61
N ARG A 54 4.58 -3.55 -2.47
CA ARG A 54 6.04 -3.78 -2.37
C ARG A 54 6.39 -4.82 -1.30
N SER A 55 5.45 -5.67 -0.94
CA SER A 55 5.60 -6.68 0.10
C SER A 55 6.46 -7.85 -0.38
N ILE A 56 7.34 -8.34 0.50
CA ILE A 56 8.21 -9.50 0.18
C ILE A 56 7.40 -10.81 0.13
N ASN A 57 6.39 -10.95 0.98
CA ASN A 57 5.59 -12.17 1.03
C ASN A 57 4.44 -12.09 0.03
N HIS A 58 4.53 -12.89 -1.04
CA HIS A 58 3.55 -12.87 -2.13
C HIS A 58 2.11 -13.19 -1.66
N SER A 59 1.91 -14.21 -0.83
CA SER A 59 0.57 -14.59 -0.37
C SER A 59 -0.07 -13.48 0.47
N ARG A 60 0.70 -12.84 1.36
CA ARG A 60 0.20 -11.73 2.18
C ARG A 60 -0.13 -10.52 1.33
N ALA A 61 0.74 -10.19 0.38
CA ALA A 61 0.52 -9.12 -0.58
C ALA A 61 -0.79 -9.34 -1.35
N LEU A 62 -0.94 -10.53 -1.96
CA LEU A 62 -2.12 -10.90 -2.74
C LEU A 62 -3.42 -10.75 -1.93
N HIS A 63 -3.46 -11.26 -0.69
CA HIS A 63 -4.65 -11.13 0.15
C HIS A 63 -4.92 -9.68 0.58
N ALA A 64 -3.89 -8.89 0.85
CA ALA A 64 -4.05 -7.48 1.12
C ALA A 64 -4.64 -6.74 -0.10
N LEU A 65 -4.13 -7.00 -1.30
CA LEU A 65 -4.65 -6.39 -2.54
C LEU A 65 -6.13 -6.70 -2.75
N ILE A 66 -6.53 -7.98 -2.65
CA ILE A 66 -7.95 -8.39 -2.76
C ILE A 66 -8.83 -7.61 -1.77
N LEU A 67 -8.35 -7.43 -0.53
CA LEU A 67 -9.11 -6.71 0.49
C LEU A 67 -9.21 -5.22 0.18
N PHE A 68 -8.14 -4.58 -0.24
CA PHE A 68 -8.16 -3.17 -0.65
C PHE A 68 -9.03 -2.94 -1.90
N GLU A 69 -8.93 -3.79 -2.91
CA GLU A 69 -9.76 -3.73 -4.12
C GLU A 69 -11.24 -3.95 -3.82
N SER A 70 -11.57 -4.89 -2.92
CA SER A 70 -12.95 -5.10 -2.48
C SER A 70 -13.55 -3.90 -1.74
N ASN A 71 -12.70 -2.99 -1.26
CA ASN A 71 -13.08 -1.70 -0.68
C ASN A 71 -12.95 -0.53 -1.68
N GLY A 72 -12.79 -0.81 -2.96
CA GLY A 72 -12.79 0.19 -4.04
C GLY A 72 -11.46 0.92 -4.24
N ILE A 73 -10.38 0.47 -3.62
CA ILE A 73 -9.05 1.07 -3.78
C ILE A 73 -8.36 0.49 -5.01
N THR A 74 -7.78 1.35 -5.85
CA THR A 74 -6.99 0.90 -7.01
C THR A 74 -5.62 0.42 -6.55
N CYS A 75 -5.21 -0.78 -6.98
CA CYS A 75 -3.95 -1.40 -6.56
C CYS A 75 -2.94 -1.50 -7.72
N VAL A 76 -1.65 -1.37 -7.39
CA VAL A 76 -0.52 -1.55 -8.31
C VAL A 76 0.49 -2.50 -7.67
N ASN A 77 0.63 -3.76 -8.09
CA ASN A 77 -0.17 -4.44 -9.11
C ASN A 77 -1.56 -4.88 -8.59
N THR A 78 -2.37 -5.42 -9.50
CA THR A 78 -3.68 -6.08 -9.26
C THR A 78 -3.49 -7.59 -9.12
#